data_AF-A0A497H9B2-F1
#
_entry.id   AF-A0A497H9B2-F1
#
_cell.length_a   1.000
_cell.length_b   1.000
_cell.length_c   1.000
_cell.angle_alpha   90.00
_cell.angle_beta   90.00
_cell.angle_gamma   90.00
#
_symmetry.space_group_name_H-M   'P 1'
#
loop_
_entity.id
_entity.type
_entity.pdbx_description
1 polymer ?
#
loop_
_entity_poly.entity_id
_entity_poly.type
_entity_poly.pdbx_seq_one_letter_code
_entity_poly.pdbx_strand_id
1 'polypeptide(L)'
;MRRGIAFIHGIGIFGYNSITKRKLLGYLESLNDDNIRIIDIYGNDNVIFEKSDDIHFATVGSKIERILSNELGREIHVTTRSMNTVKNMISKFSD
;
A
#
# COMPACT_ATOMS: atom_id res chain seq x y z
N MET A 1 7.05 -15.87 -0.34
CA MET A 1 6.53 -14.48 -0.41
C MET A 1 6.01 -14.04 0.96
N ARG A 2 6.27 -12.79 1.35
CA ARG A 2 5.84 -12.20 2.63
C ARG A 2 4.76 -11.14 2.38
N ARG A 3 3.70 -11.16 3.19
CA ARG A 3 2.59 -10.21 3.10
C ARG A 3 2.86 -8.95 3.90
N GLY A 4 2.52 -7.81 3.31
CA GLY A 4 2.60 -6.49 3.92
C GLY A 4 1.35 -5.66 3.67
N ILE A 5 1.30 -4.52 4.34
CA ILE A 5 0.32 -3.47 4.15
C ILE A 5 1.06 -2.16 3.91
N ALA A 6 0.57 -1.38 2.94
CA ALA A 6 1.00 -0.03 2.64
C ALA A 6 -0.14 0.94 2.97
N PHE A 7 0.14 1.90 3.84
CA PHE A 7 -0.76 2.97 4.25
C PHE A 7 -0.43 4.20 3.43
N ILE A 8 -1.33 4.61 2.55
CA ILE A 8 -1.16 5.79 1.70
C ILE A 8 -1.73 7.00 2.43
N HIS A 9 -0.94 8.07 2.53
CA HIS A 9 -1.35 9.28 3.23
C HIS A 9 -2.08 10.25 2.30
N GLY A 10 -3.05 10.99 2.86
CA GLY A 10 -3.62 12.15 2.17
C GLY A 10 -4.56 11.84 1.01
N ILE A 11 -5.11 10.63 0.92
CA ILE A 11 -6.15 10.24 -0.06
C ILE A 11 -7.47 9.91 0.64
N GLY A 12 -8.60 10.26 0.01
CA GLY A 12 -9.94 10.01 0.56
C GLY A 12 -10.35 10.88 1.76
N ILE A 13 -9.63 11.97 2.05
CA ILE A 13 -9.89 12.87 3.17
C ILE A 13 -10.93 13.95 2.79
N PHE A 14 -11.97 14.11 3.61
CA PHE A 14 -13.01 15.15 3.52
C PHE A 14 -13.72 15.28 2.15
N GLY A 15 -13.88 14.19 1.40
CA GLY A 15 -14.58 14.18 0.10
C GLY A 15 -13.80 14.79 -1.07
N TYR A 16 -12.60 15.32 -0.81
CA TYR A 16 -11.64 15.73 -1.82
C TYR A 16 -10.69 14.56 -2.14
N ASN A 17 -10.27 14.44 -3.40
CA ASN A 17 -9.38 13.36 -3.86
C ASN A 17 -9.95 11.94 -3.65
N SER A 18 -11.24 11.74 -3.92
CA SER A 18 -11.88 10.41 -3.87
C SER A 18 -11.37 9.53 -5.01
N ILE A 19 -10.30 8.80 -4.74
CA ILE A 19 -9.81 7.74 -5.62
C ILE A 19 -10.60 6.49 -5.28
N THR A 20 -11.39 6.01 -6.24
CA THR A 20 -12.08 4.72 -6.06
C THR A 20 -11.05 3.60 -5.95
N LYS A 21 -11.35 2.56 -5.16
CA LYS A 21 -10.56 1.32 -5.10
C LYS A 21 -10.12 0.81 -6.47
N ARG A 22 -11.02 0.81 -7.45
CA ARG A 22 -10.73 0.39 -8.83
C ARG A 22 -9.67 1.27 -9.51
N LYS A 23 -9.75 2.59 -9.34
CA LYS A 23 -8.77 3.51 -9.91
C LYS A 23 -7.40 3.35 -9.25
N LEU A 24 -7.38 3.19 -7.92
CA LEU A 24 -6.15 2.94 -7.17
C LEU A 24 -5.49 1.62 -7.59
N LEU A 25 -6.28 0.56 -7.76
CA LEU A 25 -5.79 -0.72 -8.31
C LEU A 25 -5.21 -0.53 -9.71
N GLY A 26 -5.88 0.22 -10.59
CA GLY A 26 -5.39 0.47 -11.95
C GLY A 26 -4.02 1.16 -11.97
N TYR A 27 -3.79 2.14 -11.09
CA TYR A 27 -2.46 2.77 -10.98
C TYR A 27 -1.38 1.77 -10.54
N LEU A 28 -1.71 0.91 -9.58
CA LEU A 28 -0.77 -0.02 -8.97
C LEU A 28 -0.63 -1.35 -9.73
N GLU A 29 -1.39 -1.55 -10.81
CA GLU A 29 -1.31 -2.76 -11.63
C GLU A 29 0.09 -2.94 -12.23
N SER A 30 0.73 -1.83 -12.61
CA SER A 30 2.11 -1.78 -13.11
C SER A 30 3.17 -2.24 -12.10
N LEU A 31 2.81 -2.34 -10.82
CA LEU A 31 3.70 -2.83 -9.77
C LEU A 31 3.74 -4.36 -9.68
N ASN A 32 2.78 -5.06 -10.30
CA ASN A 32 2.74 -6.50 -10.29
C ASN A 32 3.85 -7.07 -11.18
N ASP A 33 4.82 -7.73 -10.54
CA ASP A 33 5.92 -8.45 -11.18
C ASP A 33 6.20 -9.76 -10.43
N ASP A 34 7.27 -10.47 -10.79
CA ASP A 34 7.64 -11.74 -10.14
C ASP A 34 7.98 -11.58 -8.63
N ASN A 35 8.30 -10.36 -8.20
CA ASN A 35 8.78 -10.05 -6.86
C ASN A 35 7.76 -9.29 -6.01
N ILE A 36 6.81 -8.57 -6.61
CA ILE A 36 5.79 -7.79 -5.91
C ILE A 36 4.43 -8.07 -6.52
N ARG A 37 3.44 -8.29 -5.66
CA ARG A 37 2.06 -8.48 -6.08
C ARG A 37 1.10 -7.71 -5.18
N ILE A 38 0.27 -6.87 -5.77
CA ILE A 38 -0.88 -6.27 -5.10
C ILE A 38 -1.98 -7.32 -4.97
N ILE A 39 -2.42 -7.56 -3.73
CA ILE A 39 -3.41 -8.58 -3.40
C ILE A 39 -4.80 -7.96 -3.33
N ASP A 40 -4.93 -6.87 -2.58
CA ASP A 40 -6.20 -6.19 -2.39
C ASP A 40 -6.00 -4.76 -1.87
N ILE A 41 -7.10 -4.00 -1.81
CA ILE A 41 -7.16 -2.69 -1.17
C ILE A 41 -8.30 -2.69 -0.16
N TYR A 42 -7.99 -2.28 1.07
CA TYR A 42 -8.94 -2.06 2.14
C TYR A 42 -9.20 -0.55 2.31
N GLY A 43 -10.47 -0.15 2.30
CA GLY A 43 -10.81 1.28 2.20
C GLY A 43 -10.31 1.88 0.89
N ASN A 44 -9.74 3.09 0.95
CA ASN A 44 -9.21 3.80 -0.22
C ASN A 44 -7.71 4.13 -0.07
N ASP A 45 -7.07 3.66 0.99
CA ASP A 45 -5.76 4.10 1.46
C ASP A 45 -4.86 2.95 1.90
N ASN A 46 -5.40 1.74 2.08
CA ASN A 46 -4.64 0.59 2.57
C ASN A 46 -4.45 -0.45 1.47
N VAL A 47 -3.23 -0.59 0.98
CA VAL A 47 -2.88 -1.57 -0.06
C VAL A 47 -2.27 -2.80 0.58
N ILE A 48 -2.88 -3.95 0.36
CA ILE A 48 -2.35 -5.25 0.75
C ILE A 48 -1.49 -5.79 -0.38
N PHE A 49 -0.26 -6.17 -0.06
CA PHE A 49 0.67 -6.69 -1.06
C PHE A 49 1.44 -7.90 -0.54
N GLU A 50 2.01 -8.65 -1.47
CA GLU A 50 3.02 -9.66 -1.26
C GLU A 50 4.32 -9.21 -1.91
N LYS A 51 5.43 -9.59 -1.28
CA LYS A 51 6.77 -9.38 -1.81
C LYS A 51 7.61 -10.65 -1.71
N SER A 52 8.61 -10.79 -2.56
CA SER A 52 9.70 -11.76 -2.42
C SER A 52 10.51 -11.50 -1.15
N ASP A 53 11.37 -12.45 -0.77
CA ASP A 53 12.14 -12.36 0.48
C ASP A 53 13.28 -11.33 0.43
N ASP A 54 13.84 -11.08 -0.76
CA ASP A 54 14.93 -10.14 -1.05
C ASP A 54 14.49 -8.67 -1.13
N ILE A 55 13.20 -8.39 -1.33
CA ILE A 55 12.68 -7.02 -1.38
C ILE A 55 12.41 -6.51 0.05
N HIS A 56 12.80 -5.28 0.38
CA HIS A 56 12.41 -4.66 1.64
C HIS A 56 10.99 -4.08 1.56
N PHE A 57 10.24 -4.09 2.67
CA PHE A 57 8.90 -3.46 2.72
C PHE A 57 8.96 -1.97 2.36
N ALA A 58 10.03 -1.27 2.74
CA ALA A 58 10.24 0.14 2.38
C ALA A 58 10.34 0.33 0.86
N THR A 59 11.01 -0.59 0.15
CA THR A 59 11.12 -0.56 -1.31
C THR A 59 9.75 -0.62 -1.99
N VAL A 60 8.84 -1.46 -1.49
CA VAL A 60 7.46 -1.50 -1.99
C VAL A 60 6.76 -0.16 -1.76
N GLY A 61 6.92 0.42 -0.57
CA GLY A 61 6.41 1.75 -0.23
C GLY A 61 6.87 2.81 -1.22
N SER A 62 8.18 2.94 -1.44
CA SER A 62 8.75 3.93 -2.35
C SER A 62 8.31 3.75 -3.80
N LYS A 63 8.09 2.50 -4.26
CA LYS A 63 7.52 2.25 -5.59
C LYS A 63 6.07 2.76 -5.68
N ILE A 64 5.26 2.49 -4.66
CA ILE A 64 3.87 2.99 -4.58
C ILE A 64 3.86 4.53 -4.53
N GLU A 65 4.70 5.16 -3.70
CA GLU A 65 4.82 6.63 -3.62
C GLU A 65 5.11 7.24 -4.99
N ARG A 66 6.10 6.70 -5.71
CA ARG A 66 6.48 7.18 -7.02
C ARG A 66 5.34 7.07 -8.03
N ILE A 67 4.67 5.92 -8.09
CA ILE A 67 3.55 5.69 -9.01
C ILE A 67 2.43 6.69 -8.71
N LEU A 68 1.97 6.75 -7.46
CA LEU A 68 0.85 7.59 -7.10
C LEU A 68 1.18 9.08 -7.22
N SER A 69 2.41 9.48 -6.92
CA SER A 69 2.81 10.89 -7.06
C SER A 69 2.77 11.34 -8.52
N ASN A 70 3.21 10.48 -9.43
CA ASN A 70 3.14 10.75 -10.87
C ASN A 70 1.70 10.81 -11.36
N GLU A 71 0.87 9.82 -11.01
CA GLU A 71 -0.52 9.72 -11.47
C GLU A 71 -1.43 10.83 -10.91
N LEU A 72 -1.08 11.39 -9.75
CA LEU A 72 -1.87 12.41 -9.06
C LEU A 72 -1.27 13.82 -9.16
N GLY A 73 -0.09 13.98 -9.76
CA GLY A 73 0.57 15.27 -9.94
C GLY A 73 0.94 15.99 -8.64
N ARG A 74 1.14 15.25 -7.54
CA ARG A 74 1.51 15.78 -6.23
C ARG A 74 2.28 14.75 -5.43
N GLU A 75 3.00 15.19 -4.40
CA GLU A 75 3.70 14.26 -3.51
C GLU A 75 2.71 13.41 -2.70
N ILE A 76 2.94 12.09 -2.72
CA ILE A 76 2.19 11.09 -1.95
C ILE A 76 3.18 10.31 -1.09
N HIS A 77 2.90 10.24 0.21
CA HIS A 77 3.69 9.46 1.15
C HIS A 77 3.02 8.13 1.47
N VAL A 78 3.83 7.09 1.67
CA VAL A 78 3.37 5.74 1.97
C VAL A 78 4.21 5.13 3.09
N THR A 79 3.53 4.68 4.13
CA THR A 79 4.16 3.88 5.19
C THR A 79 3.89 2.41 4.95
N THR A 80 4.90 1.54 5.04
CA THR A 80 4.70 0.09 4.96
C THR A 80 4.98 -0.63 6.27
N ARG A 81 4.24 -1.72 6.50
CA ARG A 81 4.48 -2.64 7.62
C ARG A 81 4.32 -4.08 7.18
N SER A 82 5.05 -4.97 7.84
CA SER A 82 4.83 -6.41 7.67
C SER A 82 3.48 -6.79 8.28
N MET A 83 2.78 -7.76 7.67
CA MET A 83 1.53 -8.26 8.24
C MET A 83 1.75 -8.87 9.63
N ASN A 84 2.93 -9.45 9.88
CA ASN A 84 3.29 -9.99 11.19
C ASN A 84 3.35 -8.90 12.27
N THR A 85 3.92 -7.73 11.95
CA THR A 85 3.93 -6.58 12.87
C THR A 85 2.51 -6.15 13.22
N VAL A 86 1.62 -6.05 12.22
CA VAL A 86 0.22 -5.68 12.44
C VAL A 86 -0.49 -6.69 13.34
N LYS A 87 -0.34 -7.99 13.06
CA LYS A 87 -0.90 -9.05 13.90
C LYS A 87 -0.41 -8.98 15.34
N ASN A 88 0.89 -8.79 15.56
CA ASN A 88 1.48 -8.69 16.89
C ASN A 88 1.00 -7.45 17.65
N MET A 89 0.78 -6.34 16.93
CA MET A 89 0.19 -5.14 17.53
C MET A 89 -1.26 -5.41 17.95
N ILE A 90 -2.07 -5.99 17.07
CA ILE A 90 -3.45 -6.35 17.38
C ILE A 90 -3.51 -7.30 18.57
N SER A 91 -2.72 -8.39 18.58
CA SER A 91 -2.73 -9.37 19.67
C SER A 91 -2.29 -8.79 21.01
N LYS A 92 -1.47 -7.72 21.02
CA LYS A 92 -1.04 -7.06 22.25
C LYS A 92 -2.17 -6.22 22.89
N PHE A 93 -3.12 -5.76 22.09
CA PHE A 93 -4.17 -4.82 22.52
C PHE A 93 -5.59 -5.35 22.27
N SER A 94 -5.73 -6.62 21.89
CA SER A 94 -7.03 -7.30 21.88
C SER A 94 -7.18 -7.96 23.24
N ASP A 95 -8.16 -7.51 24.03
CA ASP A 95 -8.52 -8.13 25.31
C ASP A 95 -8.92 -9.61 25.14
#